data_AF-A0A7S1RH92-F1
#
_entry.id   AF-A0A7S1RH92-F1
#
_cell.length_a   1.000
_cell.length_b   1.000
_cell.length_c   1.000
_cell.angle_alpha   90.00
_cell.angle_beta   90.00
_cell.angle_gamma   90.00
#
_symmetry.space_group_name_H-M   'P 1'
#
loop_
_entity.id
_entity.type
_entity.pdbx_description
1 polymer ?
#
loop_
_entity_poly.entity_id
_entity_poly.type
_entity_poly.pdbx_seq_one_letter_code
_entity_poly.pdbx_strand_id
1 'polypeptide(L)'
;EAAGSEGPDPDDEAGGGGGLSLLLLGVVLLVRGLLAVWAGEQEGLRAVRLFQRARRIAVQHASAALDSANQGRLVHVQGLTATAEALRDPLFGVEVKDTLKLRRKVEMFQWTEHAETSVHDLPDGSKEQATTYSYRAGWHPVPVESWRFQGHQGPRHSNPQMPIISEELWAKQATLGKFRLPTRLVGQVTKYAPCTELAPKSVELPGEPGGQAYAFTQAEMEGTLYMVSRPAGSPSEIGDLRVRFERAPCEEVSVLAVQADDAFRPMRATDRIDMDGRG
;
A
#
# COMPACT_ATOMS: atom_id res chain seq x y z
N GLU A 1 34.25 64.78 29.35
CA GLU A 1 33.98 63.54 28.61
C GLU A 1 33.16 62.60 29.47
N ALA A 2 32.20 61.95 28.79
CA ALA A 2 31.52 60.68 29.06
C ALA A 2 31.03 60.31 30.48
N ALA A 3 29.74 60.03 30.51
CA ALA A 3 28.94 59.44 31.57
C ALA A 3 29.10 57.91 31.69
N GLY A 4 28.74 57.37 32.86
CA GLY A 4 28.39 55.96 33.11
C GLY A 4 27.71 55.88 34.48
N SER A 5 26.39 55.71 34.56
CA SER A 5 25.63 54.45 34.50
C SER A 5 25.60 53.72 35.84
N GLU A 6 24.48 53.84 36.56
CA GLU A 6 24.02 52.84 37.53
C GLU A 6 22.49 52.87 37.49
N GLY A 7 21.92 51.84 36.86
CA GLY A 7 20.52 51.43 37.02
C GLY A 7 20.48 50.20 37.93
N PRO A 8 19.40 50.00 38.69
CA PRO A 8 19.38 49.08 39.81
C PRO A 8 19.09 47.63 39.40
N ASP A 9 19.74 46.68 40.09
CA ASP A 9 19.20 45.34 40.42
C ASP A 9 18.00 45.52 41.40
N PRO A 10 17.04 44.57 41.60
CA PRO A 10 17.18 43.12 41.46
C PRO A 10 15.89 42.32 41.08
N ASP A 11 16.07 40.99 41.04
CA ASP A 11 15.14 39.90 41.40
C ASP A 11 14.05 39.36 40.43
N ASP A 12 13.98 38.02 40.51
CA ASP A 12 12.86 37.09 40.25
C ASP A 12 12.57 36.63 38.80
N GLU A 13 12.98 35.40 38.45
CA GLU A 13 12.11 34.21 38.62
C GLU A 13 12.73 32.90 38.07
N ALA A 14 12.82 31.91 38.96
CA ALA A 14 12.48 30.49 38.75
C ALA A 14 12.92 29.76 37.45
N GLY A 15 14.17 29.31 37.39
CA GLY A 15 14.64 28.33 36.39
C GLY A 15 14.51 26.86 36.80
N GLY A 16 13.62 26.50 37.74
CA GLY A 16 13.44 25.10 38.20
C GLY A 16 12.49 24.24 37.36
N GLY A 17 11.82 24.83 36.36
CA GLY A 17 10.71 24.21 35.64
C GLY A 17 11.08 23.21 34.53
N GLY A 18 12.29 23.29 33.98
CA GLY A 18 12.67 22.48 32.81
C GLY A 18 12.81 20.98 33.11
N GLY A 19 13.47 20.63 34.21
CA GLY A 19 13.69 19.23 34.61
C GLY A 19 12.40 18.51 35.02
N LEU A 20 11.56 19.15 35.83
CA LEU A 20 10.26 18.59 36.22
C LEU A 20 9.31 18.44 35.02
N SER A 21 9.32 19.40 34.08
CA SER A 21 8.49 19.35 32.88
C SER A 21 8.91 18.22 31.94
N LEU A 22 10.21 18.00 31.76
CA LEU A 22 10.73 16.87 30.98
C LEU A 22 10.39 15.52 31.64
N LEU A 23 10.44 15.45 32.97
CA LEU A 23 10.11 14.24 33.73
C LEU A 23 8.60 13.93 33.63
N LEU A 24 7.74 14.95 33.76
CA LEU A 24 6.29 14.84 33.54
C LEU A 24 5.97 14.42 32.09
N LEU A 25 6.63 15.01 31.10
CA LEU A 25 6.48 14.63 29.70
C LEU A 25 6.89 13.17 29.45
N GLY A 26 8.01 12.73 30.04
CA GLY A 26 8.46 11.34 29.99
C GLY A 26 7.45 10.37 30.57
N VAL A 27 6.86 10.69 31.73
CA VAL A 27 5.80 9.89 32.35
C VAL A 27 4.56 9.83 31.46
N VAL A 28 4.13 10.96 30.88
CA VAL A 28 2.99 11.00 29.96
C VAL A 28 3.23 10.14 28.71
N LEU A 29 4.42 10.24 28.10
CA LEU A 29 4.79 9.43 26.93
C LEU A 29 4.84 7.94 27.28
N LEU A 30 5.37 7.59 28.46
CA LEU A 30 5.42 6.22 28.94
C LEU A 30 4.01 5.64 29.14
N VAL A 31 3.10 6.38 29.77
CA VAL A 31 1.70 5.97 29.94
C VAL A 31 1.01 5.81 28.58
N ARG A 32 1.20 6.75 27.64
CA ARG A 32 0.63 6.63 26.29
C ARG A 32 1.19 5.44 25.53
N GLY A 33 2.50 5.17 25.65
CA GLY A 33 3.15 4.00 25.06
C GLY A 33 2.57 2.69 25.59
N LEU A 34 2.41 2.58 26.92
CA LEU A 34 1.79 1.41 27.55
C LEU A 34 0.33 1.21 27.12
N LEU A 35 -0.46 2.28 27.03
CA LEU A 35 -1.84 2.22 26.53
C LEU A 35 -1.91 1.79 25.06
N ALA A 36 -0.99 2.29 24.21
CA ALA A 36 -0.90 1.90 22.82
C ALA A 36 -0.52 0.42 22.65
N VAL A 37 0.46 -0.05 23.41
CA VAL A 37 0.85 -1.48 23.43
C VAL A 37 -0.30 -2.34 23.93
N TRP A 38 -0.95 -1.96 25.03
CA TRP A 38 -2.10 -2.68 25.56
C TRP A 38 -3.25 -2.75 24.55
N ALA A 39 -3.58 -1.64 23.87
CA ALA A 39 -4.60 -1.63 22.83
C ALA A 39 -4.24 -2.59 21.68
N GLY A 40 -2.98 -2.58 21.21
CA GLY A 40 -2.49 -3.52 20.20
C GLY A 40 -2.53 -4.98 20.66
N GLU A 41 -2.14 -5.26 21.90
CA GLU A 41 -2.20 -6.60 22.51
C GLU A 41 -3.65 -7.11 22.62
N GLN A 42 -4.59 -6.24 22.98
CA GLN A 42 -6.02 -6.61 23.02
C GLN A 42 -6.54 -7.00 21.63
N GLU A 43 -6.15 -6.28 20.59
CA GLU A 43 -6.50 -6.62 19.21
C GLU A 43 -5.88 -7.96 18.78
N GLY A 44 -4.59 -8.17 19.10
CA GLY A 44 -3.89 -9.43 18.84
C GLY A 44 -4.54 -10.62 19.55
N LEU A 45 -4.87 -10.48 20.84
CA LEU A 45 -5.54 -11.52 21.62
C LEU A 45 -6.96 -11.81 21.11
N ARG A 46 -7.70 -10.80 20.67
CA ARG A 46 -9.02 -10.97 20.03
C ARG A 46 -8.90 -11.76 18.73
N ALA A 47 -7.90 -11.46 17.90
CA ALA A 47 -7.64 -12.20 16.67
C ALA A 47 -7.28 -13.67 16.95
N VAL A 48 -6.36 -13.93 17.89
CA VAL A 48 -5.98 -15.31 18.27
C VAL A 48 -7.19 -16.10 18.80
N ARG A 49 -8.00 -15.52 19.68
CA ARG A 49 -9.22 -16.16 20.19
C ARG A 49 -10.23 -16.40 19.08
N LEU A 50 -10.38 -15.46 18.14
CA LEU A 50 -11.25 -15.61 16.97
C LEU A 50 -10.77 -16.74 16.07
N PHE A 51 -9.47 -16.84 15.77
CA PHE A 51 -8.92 -17.93 14.95
C PHE A 51 -9.05 -19.30 15.63
N GLN A 52 -8.77 -19.38 16.94
CA GLN A 52 -8.97 -20.62 17.70
C GLN A 52 -10.44 -21.05 17.71
N ARG A 53 -11.37 -20.10 17.85
CA ARG A 53 -12.82 -20.35 17.76
C ARG A 53 -13.21 -20.79 16.35
N ALA A 54 -12.78 -20.03 15.34
CA ALA A 54 -13.02 -20.30 13.93
C ALA A 54 -12.57 -21.72 13.56
N ARG A 55 -11.38 -22.14 13.97
CA ARG A 55 -10.85 -23.48 13.73
C ARG A 55 -11.69 -24.60 14.34
N ARG A 56 -12.40 -24.35 15.44
CA ARG A 56 -13.29 -25.34 16.08
C ARG A 56 -14.66 -25.43 15.42
N ILE A 57 -15.17 -24.32 14.89
CA ILE A 57 -16.55 -24.22 14.38
C ILE A 57 -16.63 -24.26 12.86
N ALA A 58 -15.51 -24.06 12.15
CA ALA A 58 -15.48 -24.03 10.70
C ALA A 58 -15.89 -25.40 10.15
N VAL A 59 -16.96 -25.40 9.36
CA VAL A 59 -17.41 -26.57 8.62
C VAL A 59 -16.62 -26.62 7.32
N GLN A 60 -15.87 -27.71 7.09
CA GLN A 60 -15.29 -27.98 5.78
C GLN A 60 -16.42 -28.27 4.81
N HIS A 61 -16.50 -27.51 3.72
CA HIS A 61 -17.56 -27.68 2.73
C HIS A 61 -17.04 -27.64 1.31
N ALA A 62 -17.61 -28.47 0.45
CA ALA A 62 -17.21 -28.52 -0.96
C ALA A 62 -17.80 -27.32 -1.71
N SER A 63 -16.98 -26.66 -2.54
CA SER A 63 -17.44 -25.55 -3.39
C SER A 63 -18.50 -25.97 -4.43
N ALA A 64 -18.62 -27.26 -4.75
CA ALA A 64 -19.51 -27.78 -5.77
C ALA A 64 -21.00 -27.81 -5.40
N ALA A 65 -21.35 -27.67 -4.12
CA ALA A 65 -22.73 -27.74 -3.63
C ALA A 65 -23.05 -26.58 -2.68
N LEU A 66 -24.27 -26.05 -2.77
CA LEU A 66 -24.81 -25.16 -1.75
C LEU A 66 -25.58 -26.02 -0.75
N ASP A 67 -25.25 -25.90 0.53
CA ASP A 67 -25.99 -26.55 1.61
C ASP A 67 -26.67 -25.48 2.45
N SER A 68 -28.01 -25.47 2.45
CA SER A 68 -28.80 -24.54 3.26
C SER A 68 -28.61 -24.74 4.76
N ALA A 69 -28.18 -25.92 5.21
CA ALA A 69 -27.86 -26.18 6.62
C ALA A 69 -26.60 -25.42 7.10
N ASN A 70 -25.79 -24.89 6.16
CA ASN A 70 -24.63 -24.07 6.47
C ASN A 70 -24.94 -22.57 6.56
N GLN A 71 -26.19 -22.16 6.35
CA GLN A 71 -26.58 -20.76 6.40
C GLN A 71 -26.23 -20.12 7.75
N GLY A 72 -25.50 -19.00 7.72
CA GLY A 72 -25.07 -18.29 8.92
C GLY A 72 -23.92 -18.96 9.68
N ARG A 73 -23.43 -20.12 9.24
CA ARG A 73 -22.31 -20.83 9.85
C ARG A 73 -20.99 -20.41 9.21
N LEU A 74 -19.92 -20.50 9.99
CA LEU A 74 -18.56 -20.33 9.48
C LEU A 74 -18.20 -21.57 8.65
N VAL A 75 -17.89 -21.35 7.38
CA VAL A 75 -17.51 -22.40 6.44
C VAL A 75 -16.08 -22.18 5.95
N HIS A 76 -15.36 -23.28 5.77
CA HIS A 76 -14.10 -23.33 5.05
C HIS A 76 -14.35 -24.03 3.72
N VAL A 77 -14.32 -23.26 2.64
CA VAL A 77 -14.63 -23.73 1.28
C VAL A 77 -13.37 -23.68 0.45
N GLN A 78 -13.04 -24.81 -0.20
CA GLN A 78 -11.96 -24.92 -1.17
C GLN A 78 -12.53 -25.21 -2.55
N GLY A 79 -11.95 -24.60 -3.57
CA GLY A 79 -12.30 -24.90 -4.94
C GLY A 79 -11.70 -23.96 -5.96
N LEU A 80 -11.98 -24.27 -7.22
CA LEU A 80 -11.58 -23.46 -8.35
C LEU A 80 -12.44 -22.20 -8.45
N THR A 81 -11.77 -21.06 -8.58
CA THR A 81 -12.44 -19.81 -8.91
C THR A 81 -12.77 -19.73 -10.39
N ALA A 82 -13.83 -19.02 -10.75
CA ALA A 82 -14.20 -18.79 -12.14
C ALA A 82 -14.83 -17.40 -12.32
N THR A 83 -14.69 -16.85 -13.51
CA THR A 83 -15.42 -15.66 -13.97
C THR A 83 -15.57 -15.72 -15.49
N ALA A 84 -16.70 -15.24 -16.00
CA ALA A 84 -16.91 -15.08 -17.44
C ALA A 84 -16.43 -13.72 -17.97
N GLU A 85 -16.01 -12.82 -17.08
CA GLU A 85 -15.57 -11.48 -17.43
C GLU A 85 -14.17 -11.52 -18.07
N ALA A 86 -13.98 -10.68 -19.09
CA ALA A 86 -12.65 -10.30 -19.56
C ALA A 86 -12.26 -8.96 -18.92
N LEU A 87 -11.10 -8.89 -18.30
CA LEU A 87 -10.54 -7.63 -17.79
C LEU A 87 -9.62 -7.04 -18.84
N ARG A 88 -9.80 -5.75 -19.14
CA ARG A 88 -9.02 -5.04 -20.15
C ARG A 88 -8.47 -3.73 -19.62
N ASP A 89 -7.16 -3.57 -19.68
CA ASP A 89 -6.52 -2.29 -19.44
C ASP A 89 -6.89 -1.31 -20.57
N PRO A 90 -7.53 -0.17 -20.27
CA PRO A 90 -8.06 0.72 -21.30
C PRO A 90 -6.96 1.52 -22.02
N LEU A 91 -5.79 1.69 -21.40
CA LEU A 91 -4.69 2.46 -21.99
C LEU A 91 -3.86 1.57 -22.90
N PHE A 92 -3.38 0.44 -22.38
CA PHE A 92 -2.44 -0.43 -23.10
C PHE A 92 -3.12 -1.56 -23.87
N GLY A 93 -4.45 -1.71 -23.73
CA GLY A 93 -5.21 -2.73 -24.45
C GLY A 93 -4.94 -4.16 -24.02
N VAL A 94 -4.26 -4.38 -22.89
CA VAL A 94 -3.99 -5.71 -22.32
C VAL A 94 -5.32 -6.33 -21.89
N GLU A 95 -5.71 -7.43 -22.53
CA GLU A 95 -6.94 -8.17 -22.22
C GLU A 95 -6.60 -9.54 -21.64
N VAL A 96 -7.23 -9.89 -20.52
CA VAL A 96 -7.08 -11.18 -19.84
C VAL A 96 -8.45 -11.78 -19.54
N LYS A 97 -8.57 -13.09 -19.79
CA LYS A 97 -9.72 -13.93 -19.43
C LYS A 97 -9.35 -14.84 -18.26
N ASP A 98 -10.36 -15.48 -17.67
CA ASP A 98 -10.17 -16.42 -16.55
C ASP A 98 -9.28 -15.83 -15.44
N THR A 99 -9.56 -14.57 -15.08
CA THR A 99 -8.69 -13.77 -14.21
C THR A 99 -9.54 -12.95 -13.26
N LEU A 100 -9.22 -13.00 -11.96
CA LEU A 100 -9.91 -12.26 -10.91
C LEU A 100 -9.46 -10.80 -10.84
N LYS A 101 -8.19 -10.51 -11.11
CA LYS A 101 -7.63 -9.15 -11.10
C LYS A 101 -6.60 -8.94 -12.20
N LEU A 102 -6.62 -7.76 -12.83
CA LEU A 102 -5.60 -7.27 -13.75
C LEU A 102 -4.98 -6.01 -13.14
N ARG A 103 -3.66 -5.96 -13.02
CA ARG A 103 -2.92 -4.86 -12.41
C ARG A 103 -1.92 -4.27 -13.39
N ARG A 104 -2.05 -2.97 -13.66
CA ARG A 104 -1.04 -2.13 -14.30
C ARG A 104 -0.15 -1.53 -13.22
N LYS A 105 1.15 -1.82 -13.27
CA LYS A 105 2.17 -1.17 -12.43
C LYS A 105 2.98 -0.22 -13.28
N VAL A 106 2.97 1.06 -12.90
CA VAL A 106 3.74 2.13 -13.55
C VAL A 106 4.79 2.63 -12.58
N GLU A 107 6.01 2.77 -13.07
CA GLU A 107 7.09 3.45 -12.38
C GLU A 107 7.64 4.56 -13.27
N MET A 108 8.01 5.68 -12.65
CA MET A 108 8.70 6.78 -13.32
C MET A 108 10.14 6.86 -12.81
N PHE A 109 11.09 7.02 -13.72
CA PHE A 109 12.46 7.34 -13.37
C PHE A 109 12.51 8.81 -12.95
N GLN A 110 12.76 9.07 -11.67
CA GLN A 110 12.58 10.39 -11.08
C GLN A 110 13.52 10.60 -9.89
N TRP A 111 13.75 11.85 -9.53
CA TRP A 111 14.52 12.22 -8.35
C TRP A 111 13.76 11.90 -7.07
N THR A 112 14.49 11.46 -6.04
CA THR A 112 14.07 11.42 -4.64
C THR A 112 15.07 12.16 -3.77
N GLU A 113 14.55 12.86 -2.76
CA GLU A 113 15.34 13.51 -1.73
C GLU A 113 15.50 12.59 -0.51
N HIS A 114 16.72 12.54 0.01
CA HIS A 114 17.06 11.89 1.26
C HIS A 114 17.66 12.93 2.20
N ALA A 115 17.09 13.06 3.40
CA ALA A 115 17.57 13.95 4.44
C ALA A 115 18.20 13.14 5.57
N GLU A 116 19.42 13.51 5.96
CA GLU A 116 20.14 12.95 7.09
C GLU A 116 20.42 14.06 8.09
N THR A 117 19.98 13.91 9.33
CA THR A 117 20.17 14.93 10.38
C THR A 117 21.18 14.43 11.40
N SER A 118 22.28 15.15 11.52
CA SER A 118 23.31 14.93 12.52
C SER A 118 23.14 15.92 13.67
N VAL A 119 23.22 15.42 14.90
CA VAL A 119 23.15 16.24 16.12
C VAL A 119 24.51 16.20 16.79
N HIS A 120 25.10 17.37 16.99
CA HIS A 120 26.38 17.54 17.68
C HIS A 120 26.17 18.28 18.99
N ASP A 121 26.66 17.72 20.10
CA ASP A 121 26.69 18.41 21.38
C ASP A 121 27.83 19.42 21.39
N LEU A 122 27.53 20.66 21.74
CA LEU A 122 28.49 21.75 21.84
C LEU A 122 29.10 21.82 23.25
N PRO A 123 30.31 22.41 23.41
CA PRO A 123 30.99 22.50 24.71
C PRO A 123 30.20 23.26 25.80
N ASP A 124 29.26 24.11 25.40
CA ASP A 124 28.38 24.88 26.29
C ASP A 124 27.12 24.10 26.73
N GLY A 125 26.99 22.83 26.32
CA GLY A 125 25.86 21.97 26.61
C GLY A 125 24.66 22.15 25.68
N SER A 126 24.73 23.06 24.70
CA SER A 126 23.72 23.21 23.65
C SER A 126 23.90 22.14 22.54
N LYS A 127 22.87 21.98 21.69
CA LYS A 127 22.89 21.00 20.59
C LYS A 127 22.80 21.72 19.25
N GLU A 128 23.73 21.42 18.37
CA GLU A 128 23.69 21.84 16.97
C GLU A 128 23.08 20.73 16.11
N GLN A 129 22.11 21.09 15.28
CA GLN A 129 21.52 20.17 14.30
C GLN A 129 21.92 20.59 12.89
N ALA A 130 22.53 19.66 12.16
CA ALA A 130 22.88 19.85 10.76
C ALA A 130 22.16 18.80 9.91
N THR A 131 21.27 19.26 9.02
CA THR A 131 20.58 18.40 8.05
C THR A 131 21.27 18.46 6.70
N THR A 132 21.76 17.31 6.23
CA THR A 132 22.33 17.15 4.89
C THR A 132 21.29 16.53 3.97
N TYR A 133 21.07 17.16 2.82
CA TYR A 133 20.16 16.67 1.78
C TYR A 133 20.94 16.05 0.63
N SER A 134 20.50 14.89 0.15
CA SER A 134 21.05 14.24 -1.05
C SER A 134 19.93 13.82 -2.00
N TYR A 135 20.24 13.75 -3.29
CA TYR A 135 19.26 13.47 -4.35
C TYR A 135 19.69 12.27 -5.17
N ARG A 136 18.78 11.35 -5.42
CA ARG A 136 19.05 10.14 -6.21
C ARG A 136 17.95 9.93 -7.24
N ALA A 137 18.34 9.64 -8.47
CA ALA A 137 17.42 9.26 -9.52
C ALA A 137 17.17 7.75 -9.46
N GLY A 138 15.92 7.34 -9.59
CA GLY A 138 15.54 5.93 -9.55
C GLY A 138 14.11 5.71 -10.05
N TRP A 139 13.78 4.45 -10.28
CA TRP A 139 12.42 4.03 -10.60
C TRP A 139 11.54 4.06 -9.36
N HIS A 140 10.50 4.88 -9.37
CA HIS A 140 9.56 5.00 -8.25
C HIS A 140 8.11 4.84 -8.72
N PRO A 141 7.26 4.10 -7.97
CA PRO A 141 5.90 3.74 -8.39
C PRO A 141 4.85 4.83 -8.16
N VAL A 142 5.23 5.93 -7.51
CA VAL A 142 4.36 7.04 -7.11
C VAL A 142 5.02 8.36 -7.52
N PRO A 143 4.28 9.40 -7.93
CA PRO A 143 4.84 10.71 -8.22
C PRO A 143 5.53 11.31 -6.99
N VAL A 144 6.75 11.79 -7.16
CA VAL A 144 7.52 12.48 -6.11
C VAL A 144 7.41 13.99 -6.32
N GLU A 145 6.90 14.68 -5.30
CA GLU A 145 6.69 16.14 -5.29
C GLU A 145 8.02 16.91 -5.18
N SER A 146 8.76 17.00 -6.28
CA SER A 146 10.09 17.64 -6.29
C SER A 146 10.09 19.13 -5.95
N TRP A 147 8.94 19.80 -6.05
CA TRP A 147 8.78 21.19 -5.59
C TRP A 147 8.97 21.35 -4.08
N ARG A 148 8.89 20.26 -3.31
CA ARG A 148 9.17 20.23 -1.87
C ARG A 148 10.63 19.97 -1.51
N PHE A 149 11.48 19.66 -2.48
CA PHE A 149 12.89 19.39 -2.24
C PHE A 149 13.57 20.61 -1.61
N GLN A 150 14.31 20.34 -0.56
CA GLN A 150 15.01 21.29 0.29
C GLN A 150 16.44 21.51 -0.22
N GLY A 151 17.28 22.15 0.61
CA GLY A 151 18.70 22.34 0.32
C GLY A 151 19.01 23.23 -0.89
N HIS A 152 20.28 23.57 -1.05
CA HIS A 152 20.72 24.45 -2.14
C HIS A 152 20.57 23.82 -3.53
N GLN A 153 20.59 22.48 -3.60
CA GLN A 153 20.50 21.74 -4.85
C GLN A 153 19.07 21.31 -5.20
N GLY A 154 18.10 21.40 -4.29
CA GLY A 154 16.70 21.04 -4.54
C GLY A 154 16.13 21.64 -5.83
N PRO A 155 16.28 22.95 -6.08
CA PRO A 155 15.78 23.60 -7.30
C PRO A 155 16.37 23.05 -8.62
N ARG A 156 17.50 22.31 -8.57
CA ARG A 156 18.10 21.67 -9.77
C ARG A 156 17.53 20.28 -10.05
N HIS A 157 16.78 19.70 -9.13
CA HIS A 157 16.21 18.35 -9.23
C HIS A 157 14.71 18.44 -9.40
N SER A 158 14.25 18.65 -10.63
CA SER A 158 12.82 18.73 -10.95
C SER A 158 12.33 17.44 -11.59
N ASN A 159 11.20 16.92 -11.10
CA ASN A 159 10.48 15.82 -11.70
C ASN A 159 9.35 16.35 -12.58
N PRO A 160 9.13 15.80 -13.79
CA PRO A 160 7.94 16.11 -14.57
C PRO A 160 6.69 15.49 -13.93
N GLN A 161 5.52 15.91 -14.40
CA GLN A 161 4.27 15.25 -14.05
C GLN A 161 4.27 13.79 -14.55
N MET A 162 3.76 12.88 -13.73
CA MET A 162 3.56 11.49 -14.10
C MET A 162 2.18 11.34 -14.80
N PRO A 163 2.13 11.13 -16.13
CA PRO A 163 0.87 11.19 -16.90
C PRO A 163 0.00 9.95 -16.73
N ILE A 164 0.61 8.82 -16.33
CA ILE A 164 -0.08 7.53 -16.19
C ILE A 164 0.27 6.96 -14.83
N ILE A 165 -0.75 6.48 -14.12
CA ILE A 165 -0.61 5.88 -12.80
C ILE A 165 -0.95 4.39 -12.83
N SER A 166 -0.47 3.68 -11.81
CA SER A 166 -0.83 2.29 -11.56
C SER A 166 -2.34 2.16 -11.32
N GLU A 167 -2.92 1.06 -11.76
CA GLU A 167 -4.36 0.78 -11.66
C GLU A 167 -4.59 -0.71 -11.51
N GLU A 168 -5.67 -1.08 -10.84
CA GLU A 168 -6.08 -2.47 -10.68
C GLU A 168 -7.56 -2.64 -10.99
N LEU A 169 -7.86 -3.53 -11.93
CA LEU A 169 -9.20 -3.89 -12.38
C LEU A 169 -9.59 -5.23 -11.77
N TRP A 170 -10.81 -5.33 -11.26
CA TRP A 170 -11.28 -6.48 -10.50
C TRP A 170 -12.51 -7.08 -11.20
N ALA A 171 -12.58 -8.40 -11.27
CA ALA A 171 -13.78 -9.11 -11.67
C ALA A 171 -14.92 -8.81 -10.68
N LYS A 172 -16.08 -8.43 -11.19
CA LYS A 172 -17.27 -8.09 -10.39
C LYS A 172 -18.15 -9.32 -10.13
N GLN A 173 -18.07 -10.29 -11.02
CA GLN A 173 -18.82 -11.53 -11.07
C GLN A 173 -17.82 -12.70 -11.08
N ALA A 174 -17.31 -13.01 -9.90
CA ALA A 174 -16.48 -14.18 -9.67
C ALA A 174 -17.25 -15.23 -8.85
N THR A 175 -16.94 -16.50 -9.05
CA THR A 175 -17.49 -17.62 -8.29
C THR A 175 -16.41 -18.53 -7.74
N LEU A 176 -16.74 -19.24 -6.68
CA LEU A 176 -16.01 -20.36 -6.10
C LEU A 176 -16.95 -21.57 -6.14
N GLY A 177 -16.87 -22.37 -7.21
CA GLY A 177 -17.89 -23.37 -7.51
C GLY A 177 -19.29 -22.75 -7.62
N LYS A 178 -20.21 -23.13 -6.73
CA LYS A 178 -21.59 -22.61 -6.68
C LYS A 178 -21.74 -21.31 -5.89
N PHE A 179 -20.70 -20.86 -5.18
CA PHE A 179 -20.74 -19.64 -4.39
C PHE A 179 -20.31 -18.43 -5.22
N ARG A 180 -21.03 -17.31 -5.13
CA ARG A 180 -20.56 -16.00 -5.60
C ARG A 180 -19.48 -15.47 -4.65
N LEU A 181 -18.36 -15.03 -5.21
CA LEU A 181 -17.27 -14.37 -4.49
C LEU A 181 -17.55 -12.86 -4.41
N PRO A 182 -17.77 -12.30 -3.21
CA PRO A 182 -17.87 -10.86 -3.05
C PRO A 182 -16.55 -10.18 -3.42
N THR A 183 -16.62 -8.96 -3.95
CA THR A 183 -15.46 -8.14 -4.36
C THR A 183 -14.41 -8.00 -3.26
N ARG A 184 -14.81 -7.93 -1.99
CA ARG A 184 -13.86 -7.88 -0.86
C ARG A 184 -12.98 -9.12 -0.73
N LEU A 185 -13.45 -10.30 -1.15
CA LEU A 185 -12.65 -11.53 -1.15
C LEU A 185 -11.75 -11.57 -2.39
N VAL A 186 -12.23 -11.11 -3.54
CA VAL A 186 -11.41 -10.90 -4.75
C VAL A 186 -10.23 -9.97 -4.44
N GLY A 187 -10.48 -8.91 -3.66
CA GLY A 187 -9.45 -7.98 -3.20
C GLY A 187 -8.33 -8.61 -2.37
N GLN A 188 -8.62 -9.67 -1.63
CA GLN A 188 -7.65 -10.38 -0.79
C GLN A 188 -6.73 -11.32 -1.58
N VAL A 189 -6.97 -11.55 -2.88
CA VAL A 189 -6.10 -12.38 -3.70
C VAL A 189 -4.76 -11.66 -3.91
N THR A 190 -3.65 -12.24 -3.45
CA THR A 190 -2.32 -11.60 -3.52
C THR A 190 -1.35 -12.30 -4.46
N LYS A 191 -1.73 -13.46 -5.02
CA LYS A 191 -0.93 -14.18 -5.99
C LYS A 191 -1.16 -13.60 -7.39
N TYR A 192 -0.10 -13.06 -7.98
CA TYR A 192 -0.12 -12.55 -9.35
C TYR A 192 0.94 -13.25 -10.19
N ALA A 193 0.66 -13.39 -11.49
CA ALA A 193 1.60 -13.80 -12.51
C ALA A 193 1.82 -12.64 -13.49
N PRO A 194 3.02 -12.47 -14.08
CA PRO A 194 3.25 -11.49 -15.12
C PRO A 194 2.36 -11.78 -16.34
N CYS A 195 1.96 -10.71 -17.04
CA CYS A 195 1.23 -10.81 -18.30
C CYS A 195 1.51 -9.64 -19.26
N THR A 196 2.67 -8.98 -19.13
CA THR A 196 3.08 -7.86 -20.02
C THR A 196 3.20 -8.29 -21.48
N GLU A 197 3.50 -9.57 -21.74
CA GLU A 197 3.61 -10.15 -23.08
C GLU A 197 2.31 -10.07 -23.89
N LEU A 198 1.17 -9.87 -23.21
CA LEU A 198 -0.13 -9.68 -23.85
C LEU A 198 -0.35 -8.24 -24.34
N ALA A 199 0.49 -7.29 -23.96
CA ALA A 199 0.43 -5.93 -24.49
C ALA A 199 0.83 -5.90 -25.97
N PRO A 200 0.30 -4.95 -26.77
CA PRO A 200 0.81 -4.70 -28.12
C PRO A 200 2.31 -4.35 -28.09
N LYS A 201 3.04 -4.65 -29.18
CA LYS A 201 4.48 -4.34 -29.30
C LYS A 201 4.79 -2.85 -29.15
N SER A 202 3.89 -2.01 -29.65
CA SER A 202 3.89 -0.58 -29.34
C SER A 202 2.48 -0.07 -29.06
N VAL A 203 2.39 0.93 -28.20
CA VAL A 203 1.15 1.62 -27.85
C VAL A 203 1.45 3.11 -27.86
N GLU A 204 0.62 3.88 -28.55
CA GLU A 204 0.66 5.34 -28.47
C GLU A 204 -0.50 5.81 -27.60
N LEU A 205 -0.18 6.58 -26.57
CA LEU A 205 -1.17 7.18 -25.67
C LEU A 205 -1.24 8.68 -25.93
N PRO A 206 -2.45 9.26 -25.95
CA PRO A 206 -2.59 10.71 -26.06
C PRO A 206 -1.86 11.36 -24.89
N GLY A 207 -1.05 12.38 -25.20
CA GLY A 207 -0.49 13.25 -24.18
C GLY A 207 -1.56 14.17 -23.59
N GLU A 208 -1.13 15.06 -22.69
CA GLU A 208 -1.95 16.20 -22.27
C GLU A 208 -2.42 17.01 -23.51
N PRO A 209 -3.58 17.69 -23.46
CA PRO A 209 -4.04 18.52 -24.58
C PRO A 209 -2.98 19.52 -25.05
N GLY A 210 -2.50 19.39 -26.29
CA GLY A 210 -1.42 20.20 -26.86
C GLY A 210 0.00 19.68 -26.62
N GLY A 211 0.14 18.55 -25.91
CA GLY A 211 1.40 17.84 -25.69
C GLY A 211 1.69 16.76 -26.73
N GLN A 212 2.91 16.23 -26.70
CA GLN A 212 3.33 15.10 -27.54
C GLN A 212 2.72 13.80 -27.01
N ALA A 213 2.34 12.89 -27.92
CA ALA A 213 1.89 11.55 -27.55
C ALA A 213 3.02 10.76 -26.86
N TYR A 214 2.65 9.90 -25.91
CA TYR A 214 3.59 8.98 -25.28
C TYR A 214 3.64 7.70 -26.10
N ALA A 215 4.79 7.40 -26.70
CA ALA A 215 5.02 6.15 -27.41
C ALA A 215 5.65 5.13 -26.45
N PHE A 216 4.99 4.00 -26.26
CA PHE A 216 5.49 2.88 -25.49
C PHE A 216 5.88 1.73 -26.42
N THR A 217 7.00 1.08 -26.13
CA THR A 217 7.44 -0.14 -26.83
C THR A 217 7.80 -1.23 -25.82
N GLN A 218 7.64 -2.49 -26.20
CA GLN A 218 8.11 -3.60 -25.38
C GLN A 218 9.64 -3.62 -25.29
N ALA A 219 10.17 -3.72 -24.07
CA ALA A 219 11.59 -3.92 -23.81
C ALA A 219 11.81 -4.77 -22.57
N GLU A 220 12.86 -5.59 -22.60
CA GLU A 220 13.29 -6.34 -21.42
C GLU A 220 14.31 -5.51 -20.63
N MET A 221 14.08 -5.39 -19.33
CA MET A 221 14.98 -4.74 -18.38
C MET A 221 15.14 -5.66 -17.18
N GLU A 222 16.38 -6.03 -16.83
CA GLU A 222 16.67 -6.86 -15.65
C GLU A 222 15.89 -8.19 -15.64
N GLY A 223 15.74 -8.83 -16.81
CA GLY A 223 15.00 -10.10 -16.93
C GLY A 223 13.48 -9.98 -16.85
N THR A 224 12.94 -8.76 -16.87
CA THR A 224 11.50 -8.49 -16.81
C THR A 224 11.05 -7.70 -18.03
N LEU A 225 9.92 -8.09 -18.64
CA LEU A 225 9.32 -7.40 -19.77
C LEU A 225 8.49 -6.19 -19.30
N TYR A 226 8.77 -5.04 -19.89
CA TYR A 226 8.07 -3.77 -19.66
C TYR A 226 7.58 -3.17 -20.98
N MET A 227 6.53 -2.35 -20.89
CA MET A 227 6.26 -1.29 -21.86
C MET A 227 7.04 -0.05 -21.39
N VAL A 228 7.99 0.43 -22.19
CA VAL A 228 8.85 1.57 -21.86
C VAL A 228 8.56 2.75 -22.77
N SER A 229 8.53 3.96 -22.21
CA SER A 229 8.33 5.21 -22.97
C SER A 229 9.56 5.65 -23.76
N ARG A 230 10.69 4.97 -23.53
CA ARG A 230 11.99 5.24 -24.14
C ARG A 230 12.49 3.99 -24.86
N PRO A 231 13.13 4.12 -26.04
CA PRO A 231 13.68 2.99 -26.75
C PRO A 231 14.65 2.15 -25.91
N ALA A 232 14.56 0.82 -26.07
CA ALA A 232 15.47 -0.12 -25.44
C ALA A 232 16.94 0.21 -25.76
N GLY A 233 17.82 0.11 -24.77
CA GLY A 233 19.26 0.37 -24.91
C GLY A 233 19.69 1.82 -24.68
N SER A 234 18.75 2.76 -24.55
CA SER A 234 19.06 4.13 -24.10
C SER A 234 19.15 4.20 -22.57
N PRO A 235 20.02 5.04 -21.99
CA PRO A 235 20.01 5.28 -20.56
C PRO A 235 18.68 5.90 -20.12
N SER A 236 18.23 5.56 -18.90
CA SER A 236 17.05 6.16 -18.32
C SER A 236 17.29 7.63 -17.97
N GLU A 237 16.33 8.48 -18.25
CA GLU A 237 16.31 9.88 -17.83
C GLU A 237 15.05 10.21 -17.03
N ILE A 238 15.11 11.35 -16.35
CA ILE A 238 14.04 11.87 -15.53
C ILE A 238 12.76 12.04 -16.36
N GLY A 239 11.68 11.39 -15.94
CA GLY A 239 10.39 11.36 -16.62
C GLY A 239 10.12 10.11 -17.44
N ASP A 240 11.11 9.24 -17.66
CA ASP A 240 10.87 7.97 -18.33
C ASP A 240 9.89 7.11 -17.54
N LEU A 241 9.01 6.41 -18.26
CA LEU A 241 8.03 5.51 -17.69
C LEU A 241 8.34 4.07 -18.10
N ARG A 242 8.21 3.16 -17.14
CA ARG A 242 8.13 1.73 -17.41
C ARG A 242 6.83 1.19 -16.81
N VAL A 243 6.16 0.35 -17.58
CA VAL A 243 4.88 -0.23 -17.21
C VAL A 243 4.97 -1.75 -17.33
N ARG A 244 4.50 -2.47 -16.31
CA ARG A 244 4.33 -3.92 -16.39
C ARG A 244 2.92 -4.31 -15.98
N PHE A 245 2.48 -5.45 -16.50
CA PHE A 245 1.15 -6.00 -16.25
C PHE A 245 1.27 -7.31 -15.50
N GLU A 246 0.37 -7.48 -14.54
CA GLU A 246 0.28 -8.66 -13.72
C GLU A 246 -1.20 -9.07 -13.60
N ARG A 247 -1.48 -10.37 -13.65
CA ARG A 247 -2.84 -10.91 -13.50
C ARG A 247 -2.92 -11.88 -12.33
N ALA A 248 -4.07 -11.92 -11.67
CA ALA A 248 -4.41 -12.95 -10.69
C ALA A 248 -5.35 -13.96 -11.37
N PRO A 249 -4.82 -15.05 -11.96
CA PRO A 249 -5.63 -16.02 -12.69
C PRO A 249 -6.66 -16.70 -11.76
N CYS A 250 -7.73 -17.19 -12.36
CA CYS A 250 -8.67 -18.09 -11.72
C CYS A 250 -7.96 -19.39 -11.37
N GLU A 251 -7.73 -19.62 -10.08
CA GLU A 251 -7.06 -20.80 -9.54
C GLU A 251 -7.84 -21.38 -8.37
N GLU A 252 -7.33 -22.48 -7.81
CA GLU A 252 -7.84 -23.05 -6.58
C GLU A 252 -7.53 -22.13 -5.39
N VAL A 253 -8.56 -21.76 -4.66
CA VAL A 253 -8.45 -20.91 -3.47
C VAL A 253 -9.18 -21.55 -2.29
N SER A 254 -8.82 -21.08 -1.10
CA SER A 254 -9.56 -21.35 0.14
C SER A 254 -10.24 -20.07 0.62
N VAL A 255 -11.50 -20.18 1.04
CA VAL A 255 -12.25 -19.11 1.68
C VAL A 255 -12.71 -19.59 3.06
N LEU A 256 -12.38 -18.81 4.09
CA LEU A 256 -12.93 -18.96 5.43
C LEU A 256 -13.86 -17.76 5.71
N ALA A 257 -15.16 -17.99 5.70
CA ALA A 257 -16.17 -16.94 5.86
C ALA A 257 -17.50 -17.50 6.35
N VAL A 258 -18.44 -16.63 6.71
CA VAL A 258 -19.80 -17.07 7.04
C VAL A 258 -20.60 -17.22 5.75
N GLN A 259 -21.28 -18.37 5.58
CA GLN A 259 -22.15 -18.57 4.43
C GLN A 259 -23.41 -17.69 4.57
N ALA A 260 -23.73 -16.98 3.49
CA ALA A 260 -24.92 -16.16 3.35
C ALA A 260 -25.52 -16.42 1.97
N ASP A 261 -26.52 -17.29 1.95
CA ASP A 261 -27.18 -17.85 0.78
C ASP A 261 -26.14 -18.54 -0.12
N ASP A 262 -26.01 -18.07 -1.36
CA ASP A 262 -25.00 -18.51 -2.32
C ASP A 262 -23.75 -17.62 -2.30
N ALA A 263 -23.49 -16.87 -1.23
CA ALA A 263 -22.35 -15.98 -1.10
C ALA A 263 -21.70 -16.08 0.29
N PHE A 264 -20.73 -15.19 0.53
CA PHE A 264 -20.00 -15.10 1.79
C PHE A 264 -20.18 -13.74 2.46
N ARG A 265 -20.19 -13.71 3.79
CA ARG A 265 -20.11 -12.49 4.61
C ARG A 265 -18.97 -12.57 5.65
N PRO A 266 -18.43 -11.44 6.14
CA PRO A 266 -17.43 -11.47 7.20
C PRO A 266 -18.06 -12.04 8.47
N MET A 267 -17.26 -12.74 9.26
CA MET A 267 -17.63 -13.10 10.63
C MET A 267 -17.60 -11.85 11.50
N ARG A 268 -18.70 -11.59 12.22
CA ARG A 268 -18.84 -10.50 13.18
C ARG A 268 -18.79 -11.07 14.59
N ALA A 269 -18.36 -10.25 15.55
CA ALA A 269 -18.32 -10.65 16.96
C ALA A 269 -19.72 -10.99 17.53
N THR A 270 -20.79 -10.46 16.92
CA THR A 270 -22.19 -10.68 17.30
C THR A 270 -22.82 -11.89 16.62
N ASP A 271 -22.12 -12.55 15.69
CA ASP A 271 -22.68 -13.73 15.03
C ASP A 271 -22.87 -14.85 16.06
N ARG A 272 -24.08 -15.41 16.10
CA ARG A 272 -24.45 -16.48 17.01
C ARG A 272 -23.67 -17.73 16.62
N ILE A 273 -22.73 -18.11 17.48
CA ILE A 273 -21.95 -19.34 17.34
C ILE A 273 -22.73 -20.41 18.09
N ASP A 274 -23.64 -21.10 17.42
CA ASP A 274 -24.23 -22.30 18.01
C ASP A 274 -23.12 -23.37 18.09
N MET A 275 -22.63 -23.55 19.32
CA MET A 275 -21.62 -24.54 19.68
C MET A 275 -22.19 -25.96 19.72
N ASP A 276 -23.52 -26.08 19.74
CA ASP A 276 -24.22 -27.34 19.76
C ASP A 276 -24.94 -27.47 18.43
N GLY A 277 -24.59 -28.47 17.63
CA GLY A 277 -25.28 -28.79 16.38
C GLY A 277 -26.70 -29.30 16.61
N ARG A 278 -27.59 -28.46 17.16
CA ARG A 278 -29.03 -28.68 17.21
C ARG A 278 -29.70 -27.40 16.69
N GLY A 279 -30.42 -27.56 15.59
CA GLY A 279 -31.07 -26.47 14.85
C GLY A 279 -32.24 -25.83 15.57
#